data_AF-A0A150RIS6-F1
#
_entry.id   AF-A0A150RIS6-F1
#
_cell.length_a   1.000
_cell.length_b   1.000
_cell.length_c   1.000
_cell.angle_alpha   90.00
_cell.angle_beta   90.00
_cell.angle_gamma   90.00
#
_symmetry.space_group_name_H-M   'P 1'
#
loop_
_entity.id
_entity.type
_entity.pdbx_description
1 polymer ?
#
loop_
_entity_poly.entity_id
_entity_poly.type
_entity_poly.pdbx_seq_one_letter_code
_entity_poly.pdbx_strand_id
1 'polypeptide(L)'
;MPPGEVTEARASAVLLASPQAGESLLVHTVLAALPQVLRARTALRALQTVPGEVRPWLIDSLLNAARQLADPLLVAEVWLAKDEPMRGMREAAGLVLSAPEVDPELLRPVLARFSAEVRLAWALATAEPQLAAWAGARGAEAAQELRVPVHEVLERCRGAPNGARVLLACLSALPSSQLRDEELLSPAVAEMLATDAAGSPDAKRLVDHLTPRLVRQLSDDAWASRDASDWLRLAAIQDSLERSNPTALFSASGVDAADRDCLPNLARGVAGYVRSEPSAQMFWIPALLGLPLVEARPNSLSVAAGDLASVLALPHERRGWLLLAAHVLAAVRRTGCPAAHQLVELTFPVLYHYLERDRLAPGPRALLGGFRWYSWDLAKSWRHWLLDCWLEQRWPPAAFLRCMGQDEVLFRRLAHRAAKTWRGRELLFSLPGALAEDARLAERWTAPIAQVLSGRDGPLDYE
;
A
#
# COMPACT_ATOMS: atom_id res chain seq x y z
N MET A 1 45.01 -29.33 35.79
CA MET A 1 43.83 -29.24 34.91
C MET A 1 42.62 -28.86 35.74
N PRO A 2 41.89 -27.79 35.40
CA PRO A 2 40.60 -27.51 36.00
C PRO A 2 39.63 -28.70 35.86
N PRO A 3 38.68 -28.90 36.81
CA PRO A 3 37.81 -30.08 36.86
C PRO A 3 37.03 -30.36 35.57
N GLY A 4 36.63 -29.32 34.83
CA GLY A 4 35.89 -29.45 33.58
C GLY A 4 36.68 -30.08 32.42
N GLU A 5 38.00 -29.89 32.37
CA GLU A 5 38.85 -30.45 31.31
C GLU A 5 39.03 -31.97 31.46
N VAL A 6 39.05 -32.46 32.71
CA VAL A 6 39.21 -33.90 33.00
C VAL A 6 37.94 -34.65 32.59
N THR A 7 36.77 -34.06 32.83
CA THR A 7 35.47 -34.66 32.47
C THR A 7 35.27 -34.72 30.96
N GLU A 8 35.63 -33.66 30.23
CA GLU A 8 35.55 -33.62 28.77
C GLU A 8 36.51 -34.62 28.10
N ALA A 9 37.76 -34.71 28.57
CA ALA A 9 38.75 -35.63 28.01
C ALA A 9 38.31 -37.10 28.18
N ARG A 10 37.73 -37.43 29.35
CA ARG A 10 37.17 -38.76 29.61
C ARG A 10 35.96 -39.04 28.73
N ALA A 11 35.02 -38.10 28.61
CA ALA A 11 33.86 -38.25 27.73
C ALA A 11 34.27 -38.44 26.26
N SER A 12 35.24 -37.66 25.78
CA SER A 12 35.79 -37.80 24.42
C SER A 12 36.42 -39.18 24.20
N ALA A 13 37.19 -39.69 25.17
CA ALA A 13 37.80 -41.01 25.08
C ALA A 13 36.76 -42.13 25.01
N VAL A 14 35.67 -42.02 25.77
CA VAL A 14 34.56 -42.98 25.72
C VAL A 14 33.83 -42.92 24.37
N LEU A 15 33.56 -41.72 23.83
CA LEU A 15 32.97 -41.57 22.51
C LEU A 15 33.85 -42.17 21.40
N LEU A 16 35.17 -42.12 21.53
CA LEU A 16 36.11 -42.74 20.58
C LEU A 16 36.16 -44.26 20.66
N ALA A 17 35.86 -44.85 21.82
CA ALA A 17 35.79 -46.30 22.01
C ALA A 17 34.40 -46.89 21.64
N SER A 18 33.35 -46.07 21.67
CA SER A 18 31.96 -46.46 21.41
C SER A 18 31.70 -47.18 20.08
N PRO A 19 32.34 -46.80 18.95
CA PRO A 19 32.10 -47.46 17.67
C PRO A 19 32.55 -48.92 17.63
N GLN A 20 33.55 -49.30 18.45
CA GLN A 20 34.00 -50.69 18.55
C GLN A 20 32.96 -51.57 19.27
N ALA A 21 32.11 -50.97 20.09
CA ALA A 21 31.00 -51.64 20.78
C ALA A 21 29.67 -51.57 19.99
N GLY A 22 29.54 -50.63 19.04
CA GLY A 22 28.29 -50.42 18.29
C GLY A 22 27.13 -49.84 19.11
N GLU A 23 27.42 -49.27 20.29
CA GLU A 23 26.40 -48.89 21.28
C GLU A 23 26.00 -47.42 21.16
N SER A 24 24.90 -47.14 20.45
CA SER A 24 24.34 -45.78 20.34
C SER A 24 23.81 -45.23 21.68
N LEU A 25 23.35 -46.11 22.58
CA LEU A 25 22.88 -45.76 23.93
C LEU A 25 24.01 -45.18 24.81
N LEU A 26 25.23 -45.64 24.59
CA LEU A 26 26.41 -45.21 25.34
C LEU A 26 26.80 -43.78 24.92
N VAL A 27 26.69 -43.44 23.63
CA VAL A 27 26.85 -42.06 23.14
C VAL A 27 25.85 -41.11 23.81
N HIS A 28 24.58 -41.48 23.89
CA HIS A 28 23.57 -40.68 24.58
C HIS A 28 23.89 -40.49 26.07
N THR A 29 24.20 -41.59 26.77
CA THR A 29 24.48 -41.57 28.21
C THR A 29 25.67 -40.67 28.55
N VAL A 30 26.74 -40.75 27.75
CA VAL A 30 27.93 -39.89 27.93
C VAL A 30 27.60 -38.43 27.73
N LEU A 31 26.84 -38.08 26.69
CA LEU A 31 26.45 -36.69 26.43
C LEU A 31 25.46 -36.16 27.46
N ALA A 32 24.52 -36.99 27.93
CA ALA A 32 23.55 -36.64 28.96
C ALA A 32 24.24 -36.23 30.28
N ALA A 33 25.36 -36.90 30.62
CA ALA A 33 26.16 -36.61 31.80
C ALA A 33 26.97 -35.31 31.71
N LEU A 34 27.06 -34.69 30.52
CA LEU A 34 27.78 -33.44 30.32
C LEU A 34 26.84 -32.22 30.40
N PRO A 35 27.32 -31.07 30.92
CA PRO A 35 26.68 -29.78 30.72
C PRO A 35 26.50 -29.48 29.23
N GLN A 36 25.39 -28.81 28.87
CA GLN A 36 25.03 -28.53 27.47
C GLN A 36 26.18 -27.89 26.66
N VAL A 37 26.84 -26.88 27.22
CA VAL A 37 27.98 -26.18 26.60
C VAL A 37 29.15 -27.12 26.27
N LEU A 38 29.33 -28.21 27.03
CA LEU A 38 30.42 -29.17 26.82
C LEU A 38 30.04 -30.29 25.84
N ARG A 39 28.75 -30.58 25.63
CA ARG A 39 28.30 -31.66 24.74
C ARG A 39 28.76 -31.42 23.31
N ALA A 40 28.48 -30.24 22.75
CA ALA A 40 28.90 -29.82 21.42
C ALA A 40 30.43 -29.92 21.24
N ARG A 41 31.21 -29.37 22.18
CA ARG A 41 32.67 -29.38 22.13
C ARG A 41 33.24 -30.80 22.15
N THR A 42 32.71 -31.66 23.03
CA THR A 42 33.12 -33.06 23.17
C THR A 42 32.80 -33.84 21.89
N ALA A 43 31.61 -33.66 21.32
CA ALA A 43 31.18 -34.32 20.09
C ALA A 43 32.07 -33.94 18.89
N LEU A 44 32.35 -32.65 18.70
CA LEU A 44 33.25 -32.17 17.65
C LEU A 44 34.66 -32.74 17.80
N ARG A 45 35.20 -32.75 19.02
CA ARG A 45 36.52 -33.32 19.29
C ARG A 45 36.58 -34.80 18.94
N ALA A 46 35.52 -35.57 19.24
CA ALA A 46 35.43 -36.97 18.87
C ALA A 46 35.37 -37.13 17.33
N LEU A 47 34.56 -36.31 16.64
CA LEU A 47 34.45 -36.34 15.18
C LEU A 47 35.75 -35.99 14.44
N GLN A 48 36.59 -35.12 15.03
CA GLN A 48 37.89 -34.73 14.47
C GLN A 48 38.97 -35.81 14.66
N THR A 49 38.81 -36.69 15.65
CA THR A 49 39.83 -37.66 16.05
C THR A 49 39.51 -39.10 15.61
N VAL A 50 38.24 -39.39 15.30
CA VAL A 50 37.81 -40.71 14.85
C VAL A 50 38.27 -41.02 13.41
N PRO A 51 38.64 -42.27 13.08
CA PRO A 51 38.94 -42.67 11.71
C PRO A 51 37.78 -42.40 10.73
N GLY A 52 38.11 -42.09 9.47
CA GLY A 52 37.13 -41.71 8.45
C GLY A 52 36.03 -42.76 8.20
N GLU A 53 36.35 -44.04 8.33
CA GLU A 53 35.41 -45.17 8.16
C GLU A 53 34.31 -45.19 9.23
N VAL A 54 34.63 -44.69 10.43
CA VAL A 54 33.77 -44.75 11.62
C VAL A 54 32.97 -43.46 11.80
N ARG A 55 33.43 -42.37 11.18
CA ARG A 55 32.81 -41.05 11.26
C ARG A 55 31.32 -41.03 10.90
N PRO A 56 30.82 -41.70 9.84
CA PRO A 56 29.39 -41.69 9.51
C PRO A 56 28.50 -42.26 10.64
N TRP A 57 28.90 -43.40 11.22
CA TRP A 57 28.18 -44.01 12.35
C TRP A 57 28.16 -43.09 13.56
N LEU A 58 29.28 -42.43 13.87
CA LEU A 58 29.37 -41.51 15.00
C LEU A 58 28.50 -40.28 14.77
N ILE A 59 28.47 -39.73 13.55
CA ILE A 59 27.56 -38.62 13.18
C ILE A 59 26.10 -39.02 13.43
N ASP A 60 25.65 -40.16 12.92
CA ASP A 60 24.26 -40.60 13.08
C ASP A 60 23.90 -40.85 14.55
N SER A 61 24.83 -41.44 15.31
CA SER A 61 24.64 -41.68 16.76
C SER A 61 24.59 -40.38 17.56
N LEU A 62 25.44 -39.40 17.22
CA LEU A 62 25.44 -38.08 17.85
C LEU A 62 24.17 -37.30 17.51
N LEU A 63 23.68 -37.35 16.26
CA LEU A 63 22.41 -36.71 15.88
C LEU A 63 21.23 -37.33 16.61
N ASN A 64 21.17 -38.66 16.73
CA ASN A 64 20.12 -39.33 17.48
C ASN A 64 20.15 -38.94 18.97
N ALA A 65 21.34 -38.93 19.57
CA ALA A 65 21.52 -38.47 20.95
C ALA A 65 21.11 -37.01 21.13
N ALA A 66 21.49 -36.12 20.21
CA ALA A 66 21.15 -34.70 20.26
C ALA A 66 19.63 -34.46 20.19
N ARG A 67 18.91 -35.21 19.36
CA ARG A 67 17.44 -35.17 19.28
C ARG A 67 16.79 -35.63 20.58
N GLN A 68 17.25 -36.75 21.15
CA GLN A 68 16.71 -37.28 22.42
C GLN A 68 16.95 -36.32 23.59
N LEU A 69 18.10 -35.63 23.59
CA LEU A 69 18.44 -34.62 24.58
C LEU A 69 17.80 -33.25 24.31
N ALA A 70 17.07 -33.09 23.20
CA ALA A 70 16.54 -31.82 22.70
C ALA A 70 17.60 -30.70 22.71
N ASP A 71 18.81 -31.00 22.23
CA ASP A 71 19.96 -30.08 22.26
C ASP A 71 20.23 -29.46 20.87
N PRO A 72 19.67 -28.26 20.58
CA PRO A 72 19.76 -27.65 19.25
C PRO A 72 21.19 -27.26 18.87
N LEU A 73 22.04 -26.92 19.84
CA LEU A 73 23.44 -26.59 19.60
C LEU A 73 24.23 -27.83 19.15
N LEU A 74 24.02 -28.96 19.82
CA LEU A 74 24.68 -30.21 19.42
C LEU A 74 24.23 -30.66 18.02
N VAL A 75 22.93 -30.58 17.70
CA VAL A 75 22.42 -30.88 16.34
C VAL A 75 23.12 -30.04 15.29
N ALA A 76 23.17 -28.72 15.50
CA ALA A 76 23.78 -27.79 14.56
C ALA A 76 25.27 -28.10 14.29
N GLU A 77 26.03 -28.39 15.35
CA GLU A 77 27.47 -28.69 15.26
C GLU A 77 27.76 -29.98 14.51
N VAL A 78 26.95 -31.01 14.74
CA VAL A 78 27.13 -32.30 14.07
C VAL A 78 26.79 -32.18 12.58
N TRP A 79 25.77 -31.41 12.21
CA TRP A 79 25.46 -31.13 10.80
C TRP A 79 26.50 -30.22 10.12
N LEU A 80 27.07 -29.25 10.84
CA LEU A 80 28.22 -28.47 10.36
C LEU A 80 29.42 -29.37 10.07
N ALA A 81 29.71 -30.34 10.93
CA ALA A 81 30.77 -31.32 10.71
C ALA A 81 30.51 -32.27 9.52
N LYS A 82 29.27 -32.30 9.00
CA LYS A 82 28.83 -33.07 7.82
C LYS A 82 28.67 -32.18 6.57
N ASP A 83 29.00 -30.89 6.66
CA ASP A 83 28.85 -29.92 5.56
C ASP A 83 27.41 -29.77 5.05
N GLU A 84 26.42 -29.96 5.92
CA GLU A 84 24.99 -29.72 5.63
C GLU A 84 24.41 -28.62 6.55
N PRO A 85 24.96 -27.38 6.52
CA PRO A 85 24.64 -26.35 7.52
C PRO A 85 23.16 -25.94 7.54
N MET A 86 22.53 -25.85 6.37
CA MET A 86 21.11 -25.51 6.26
C MET A 86 20.19 -26.56 6.90
N ARG A 87 20.56 -27.84 6.81
CA ARG A 87 19.81 -28.91 7.45
C ARG A 87 19.96 -28.85 8.96
N GLY A 88 21.18 -28.59 9.44
CA GLY A 88 21.45 -28.36 10.86
C GLY A 88 20.63 -27.23 11.44
N MET A 89 20.53 -26.11 10.72
CA MET A 89 19.73 -24.97 11.17
C MET A 89 18.24 -25.28 11.24
N ARG A 90 17.67 -25.92 10.21
CA ARG A 90 16.25 -26.30 10.19
C ARG A 90 15.92 -27.29 11.31
N GLU A 91 16.81 -28.26 11.55
CA GLU A 91 16.58 -29.27 12.59
C GLU A 91 16.72 -28.68 14.00
N ALA A 92 17.72 -27.81 14.22
CA ALA A 92 17.86 -27.08 15.48
C ALA A 92 16.63 -26.19 15.75
N ALA A 93 16.15 -25.48 14.73
CA ALA A 93 14.91 -24.70 14.81
C ALA A 93 13.69 -25.58 15.12
N GLY A 94 13.59 -26.75 14.48
CA GLY A 94 12.54 -27.73 14.75
C GLY A 94 12.52 -28.24 16.20
N LEU A 95 13.69 -28.43 16.81
CA LEU A 95 13.79 -28.79 18.22
C LEU A 95 13.28 -27.67 19.15
N VAL A 96 13.65 -26.41 18.88
CA VAL A 96 13.16 -25.25 19.65
C VAL A 96 11.64 -25.08 19.50
N LEU A 97 11.11 -25.30 18.30
CA LEU A 97 9.67 -25.27 18.03
C LEU A 97 8.89 -26.41 18.69
N SER A 98 9.56 -27.52 19.01
CA SER A 98 8.95 -28.67 19.68
C SER A 98 8.93 -28.54 21.21
N ALA A 99 9.55 -27.49 21.76
CA ALA A 99 9.54 -27.23 23.19
C ALA A 99 8.14 -26.78 23.68
N PRO A 100 7.76 -27.05 24.95
CA PRO A 100 6.48 -26.63 25.51
C PRO A 100 6.27 -25.11 25.48
N GLU A 101 7.35 -24.35 25.65
CA GLU A 101 7.40 -22.91 25.49
C GLU A 101 8.42 -22.57 24.40
N VAL A 102 7.96 -21.99 23.30
CA VAL A 102 8.82 -21.63 22.18
C VAL A 102 9.56 -20.35 22.51
N ASP A 103 10.87 -20.47 22.76
CA ASP A 103 11.79 -19.33 22.90
C ASP A 103 12.82 -19.32 21.74
N PRO A 104 12.61 -18.47 20.72
CA PRO A 104 13.54 -18.33 19.59
C PRO A 104 14.95 -17.90 20.02
N GLU A 105 15.14 -17.28 21.19
CA GLU A 105 16.45 -16.85 21.66
C GLU A 105 17.40 -18.00 21.98
N LEU A 106 16.86 -19.21 22.19
CA LEU A 106 17.66 -20.44 22.31
C LEU A 106 18.44 -20.75 21.02
N LEU A 107 18.03 -20.22 19.86
CA LEU A 107 18.75 -20.34 18.59
C LEU A 107 19.90 -19.33 18.45
N ARG A 108 20.00 -18.29 19.31
CA ARG A 108 21.09 -17.31 19.23
C ARG A 108 22.49 -17.94 19.30
N PRO A 109 22.82 -18.81 20.29
CA PRO A 109 24.12 -19.48 20.32
C PRO A 109 24.34 -20.43 19.13
N VAL A 110 23.26 -20.98 18.57
CA VAL A 110 23.30 -21.83 17.36
C VAL A 110 23.70 -20.99 16.15
N LEU A 111 23.00 -19.88 15.89
CA LEU A 111 23.27 -18.97 14.77
C LEU A 111 24.72 -18.47 14.76
N ALA A 112 25.30 -18.19 15.92
CA ALA A 112 26.68 -17.72 16.05
C ALA A 112 27.73 -18.71 15.50
N ARG A 113 27.34 -19.97 15.22
CA ARG A 113 28.23 -21.00 14.65
C ARG A 113 28.21 -21.01 13.13
N PHE A 114 27.27 -20.32 12.49
CA PHE A 114 27.10 -20.30 11.05
C PHE A 114 27.58 -18.99 10.43
N SER A 115 28.09 -19.08 9.21
CA SER A 115 28.44 -17.90 8.41
C SER A 115 27.21 -17.02 8.20
N ALA A 116 27.44 -15.71 8.00
CA ALA A 116 26.35 -14.79 7.70
C ALA A 116 25.56 -15.20 6.44
N GLU A 117 26.20 -15.81 5.44
CA GLU A 117 25.52 -16.31 4.24
C GLU A 117 24.50 -17.41 4.55
N VAL A 118 24.87 -18.40 5.37
CA VAL A 118 23.94 -19.45 5.80
C VAL A 118 22.83 -18.86 6.66
N ARG A 119 23.14 -17.92 7.57
CA ARG A 119 22.15 -17.26 8.41
C ARG A 119 21.11 -16.51 7.58
N LEU A 120 21.54 -15.75 6.57
CA LEU A 120 20.65 -15.04 5.66
C LEU A 120 19.79 -16.02 4.85
N ALA A 121 20.40 -17.05 4.26
CA ALA A 121 19.66 -18.05 3.49
C ALA A 121 18.60 -18.79 4.32
N TRP A 122 18.93 -19.13 5.58
CA TRP A 122 17.97 -19.71 6.50
C TRP A 122 16.86 -18.74 6.89
N ALA A 123 17.20 -17.49 7.21
CA ALA A 123 16.23 -16.47 7.58
C ALA A 123 15.18 -16.27 6.48
N LEU A 124 15.62 -16.21 5.21
CA LEU A 124 14.75 -16.09 4.03
C LEU A 124 13.86 -17.33 3.82
N ALA A 125 14.40 -18.53 4.06
CA ALA A 125 13.69 -19.80 3.90
C ALA A 125 12.74 -20.15 5.06
N THR A 126 12.77 -19.40 6.16
CA THR A 126 11.96 -19.67 7.36
C THR A 126 10.48 -19.39 7.08
N ALA A 127 9.63 -20.41 7.15
CA ALA A 127 8.19 -20.28 6.90
C ALA A 127 7.36 -20.36 8.19
N GLU A 128 7.98 -20.77 9.30
CA GLU A 128 7.36 -21.03 10.58
C GLU A 128 6.94 -19.71 11.25
N PRO A 129 5.64 -19.45 11.46
CA PRO A 129 5.15 -18.16 11.98
C PRO A 129 5.75 -17.77 13.32
N GLN A 130 6.06 -18.74 14.18
CA GLN A 130 6.64 -18.52 15.51
C GLN A 130 8.10 -18.01 15.44
N LEU A 131 8.83 -18.32 14.36
CA LEU A 131 10.22 -17.88 14.18
C LEU A 131 10.34 -16.70 13.22
N ALA A 132 9.36 -16.48 12.34
CA ALA A 132 9.47 -15.58 11.20
C ALA A 132 9.98 -14.17 11.55
N ALA A 133 9.44 -13.54 12.60
CA ALA A 133 9.87 -12.20 13.02
C ALA A 133 11.31 -12.18 13.54
N TRP A 134 11.67 -13.17 14.38
CA TRP A 134 13.01 -13.29 14.94
C TRP A 134 14.04 -13.61 13.84
N ALA A 135 13.73 -14.58 12.98
CA ALA A 135 14.53 -14.95 11.82
C ALA A 135 14.72 -13.78 10.86
N GLY A 136 13.68 -12.97 10.63
CA GLY A 136 13.75 -11.76 9.79
C GLY A 136 14.78 -10.76 10.30
N ALA A 137 14.79 -10.48 11.62
CA ALA A 137 15.77 -9.61 12.24
C ALA A 137 17.20 -10.16 12.13
N ARG A 138 17.39 -11.47 12.37
CA ARG A 138 18.72 -12.12 12.24
C ARG A 138 19.20 -12.18 10.78
N GLY A 139 18.27 -12.31 9.83
CA GLY A 139 18.56 -12.21 8.40
C GLY A 139 19.08 -10.83 8.01
N ALA A 140 18.45 -9.77 8.55
CA ALA A 140 18.92 -8.40 8.29
C ALA A 140 20.30 -8.12 8.88
N GLU A 141 20.57 -8.57 10.11
CA GLU A 141 21.92 -8.49 10.70
C GLU A 141 22.96 -9.24 9.84
N ALA A 142 22.61 -10.42 9.34
CA ALA A 142 23.48 -11.21 8.49
C ALA A 142 23.74 -10.52 7.13
N ALA A 143 22.71 -9.92 6.51
CA ALA A 143 22.86 -9.12 5.29
C ALA A 143 23.78 -7.90 5.51
N GLN A 144 23.66 -7.24 6.67
CA GLN A 144 24.51 -6.12 7.06
C GLN A 144 25.97 -6.54 7.27
N GLU A 145 26.21 -7.68 7.94
CA GLU A 145 27.56 -8.23 8.15
C GLU A 145 28.25 -8.56 6.81
N LEU A 146 27.48 -9.13 5.87
CA LEU A 146 27.93 -9.40 4.50
C LEU A 146 28.09 -8.14 3.64
N ARG A 147 27.59 -6.98 4.11
CA ARG A 147 27.51 -5.72 3.35
C ARG A 147 26.80 -5.91 2.00
N VAL A 148 25.74 -6.72 1.98
CA VAL A 148 24.93 -6.95 0.78
C VAL A 148 24.26 -5.63 0.38
N PRO A 149 24.45 -5.13 -0.85
CA PRO A 149 23.72 -3.96 -1.35
C PRO A 149 22.20 -4.18 -1.33
N VAL A 150 21.42 -3.10 -1.17
CA VAL A 150 19.95 -3.17 -1.07
C VAL A 150 19.31 -3.89 -2.25
N HIS A 151 19.74 -3.59 -3.48
CA HIS A 151 19.23 -4.27 -4.68
C HIS A 151 19.46 -5.80 -4.66
N GLU A 152 20.58 -6.26 -4.10
CA GLU A 152 20.85 -7.69 -3.99
C GLU A 152 20.03 -8.34 -2.85
N VAL A 153 19.80 -7.61 -1.74
CA VAL A 153 18.86 -8.04 -0.70
C VAL A 153 17.45 -8.22 -1.28
N LEU A 154 17.00 -7.27 -2.12
CA LEU A 154 15.70 -7.33 -2.79
C LEU A 154 15.56 -8.58 -3.66
N GLU A 155 16.56 -8.87 -4.51
CA GLU A 155 16.55 -10.07 -5.35
C GLU A 155 16.53 -11.36 -4.51
N ARG A 156 17.27 -11.41 -3.40
CA ARG A 156 17.28 -12.57 -2.49
C ARG A 156 15.96 -12.72 -1.72
N CYS A 157 15.26 -11.62 -1.43
CA CYS A 157 13.95 -11.63 -0.77
C CYS A 157 12.81 -12.06 -1.70
N ARG A 158 12.99 -11.93 -3.02
CA ARG A 158 11.96 -12.23 -4.01
C ARG A 158 11.54 -13.70 -3.95
N GLY A 159 10.25 -13.95 -3.74
CA GLY A 159 9.68 -15.29 -3.63
C GLY A 159 10.10 -16.08 -2.39
N ALA A 160 10.85 -15.48 -1.46
CA ALA A 160 11.25 -16.12 -0.22
C ALA A 160 10.13 -16.03 0.82
N PRO A 161 9.82 -17.11 1.57
CA PRO A 161 8.75 -17.13 2.58
C PRO A 161 8.85 -16.03 3.66
N ASN A 162 10.07 -15.58 3.98
CA ASN A 162 10.30 -14.52 4.96
C ASN A 162 10.89 -13.24 4.34
N GLY A 163 10.80 -13.11 3.01
CA GLY A 163 11.43 -12.04 2.23
C GLY A 163 11.06 -10.65 2.73
N ALA A 164 9.77 -10.35 2.91
CA ALA A 164 9.34 -9.02 3.36
C ALA A 164 9.82 -8.67 4.76
N ARG A 165 9.96 -9.65 5.67
CA ARG A 165 10.43 -9.39 7.03
C ARG A 165 11.92 -9.08 7.05
N VAL A 166 12.71 -9.86 6.32
CA VAL A 166 14.15 -9.59 6.14
C VAL A 166 14.34 -8.23 5.50
N LEU A 167 13.59 -7.93 4.43
CA LEU A 167 13.68 -6.62 3.78
C LEU A 167 13.30 -5.49 4.74
N LEU A 168 12.16 -5.56 5.43
CA LEU A 168 11.72 -4.54 6.37
C LEU A 168 12.75 -4.29 7.49
N ALA A 169 13.33 -5.37 8.02
CA ALA A 169 14.37 -5.27 9.04
C ALA A 169 15.65 -4.62 8.48
N CYS A 170 16.06 -4.96 7.25
CA CYS A 170 17.16 -4.27 6.55
C CYS A 170 16.87 -2.78 6.37
N LEU A 171 15.69 -2.43 5.88
CA LEU A 171 15.29 -1.04 5.62
C LEU A 171 15.21 -0.21 6.92
N SER A 172 14.77 -0.82 8.01
CA SER A 172 14.70 -0.16 9.33
C SER A 172 16.08 0.07 9.94
N ALA A 173 17.08 -0.71 9.55
CA ALA A 173 18.46 -0.58 10.01
C ALA A 173 19.29 0.42 9.16
N LEU A 174 18.82 0.76 7.95
CA LEU A 174 19.52 1.66 7.04
C LEU A 174 19.13 3.13 7.29
N PRO A 175 20.10 4.08 7.23
CA PRO A 175 19.78 5.49 7.20
C PRO A 175 18.91 5.82 5.97
N SER A 176 17.88 6.64 6.13
CA SER A 176 16.98 7.03 5.03
C SER A 176 17.69 7.63 3.82
N SER A 177 18.90 8.18 4.00
CA SER A 177 19.73 8.75 2.93
C SER A 177 20.38 7.71 2.01
N GLN A 178 20.42 6.44 2.41
CA GLN A 178 21.00 5.34 1.61
C GLN A 178 19.96 4.61 0.76
N LEU A 179 18.67 4.88 0.99
CA LEU A 179 17.57 4.23 0.28
C LEU A 179 17.14 5.09 -0.90
N ARG A 180 17.44 4.63 -2.12
CA ARG A 180 16.92 5.28 -3.33
C ARG A 180 15.48 4.85 -3.56
N ASP A 181 14.63 5.80 -3.92
CA ASP A 181 13.21 5.51 -4.21
C ASP A 181 13.06 4.50 -5.34
N GLU A 182 13.95 4.54 -6.35
CA GLU A 182 13.89 3.61 -7.49
C GLU A 182 14.09 2.15 -7.08
N GLU A 183 14.93 1.90 -6.06
CA GLU A 183 15.17 0.54 -5.55
C GLU A 183 13.98 0.04 -4.73
N LEU A 184 13.45 0.90 -3.86
CA LEU A 184 12.33 0.57 -2.96
C LEU A 184 11.00 0.41 -3.67
N LEU A 185 10.81 1.12 -4.77
CA LEU A 185 9.62 1.06 -5.59
C LEU A 185 9.84 0.22 -6.86
N SER A 186 10.70 -0.80 -6.75
CA SER A 186 10.99 -1.73 -7.83
C SER A 186 9.88 -2.79 -8.01
N PRO A 187 9.76 -3.39 -9.21
CA PRO A 187 8.80 -4.48 -9.46
C PRO A 187 8.97 -5.68 -8.51
N ALA A 188 10.19 -5.95 -8.03
CA ALA A 188 10.45 -7.03 -7.08
C ALA A 188 9.75 -6.81 -5.73
N VAL A 189 9.72 -5.57 -5.23
CA VAL A 189 8.99 -5.22 -4.00
C VAL A 189 7.49 -5.30 -4.23
N ALA A 190 7.01 -4.83 -5.40
CA ALA A 190 5.60 -4.94 -5.76
C ALA A 190 5.13 -6.40 -5.82
N GLU A 191 5.89 -7.29 -6.45
CA GLU A 191 5.61 -8.72 -6.50
C GLU A 191 5.60 -9.33 -5.09
N MET A 192 6.59 -8.99 -4.27
CA MET A 192 6.66 -9.44 -2.88
C MET A 192 5.40 -9.02 -2.09
N LEU A 193 4.97 -7.76 -2.21
CA LEU A 193 3.75 -7.27 -1.55
C LEU A 193 2.46 -7.88 -2.11
N ALA A 194 2.48 -8.35 -3.36
CA ALA A 194 1.36 -9.05 -3.97
C ALA A 194 1.28 -10.52 -3.52
N THR A 195 2.43 -11.16 -3.27
CA THR A 195 2.51 -12.58 -2.87
C THR A 195 2.48 -12.81 -1.36
N ASP A 196 3.12 -11.93 -0.58
CA ASP A 196 3.06 -12.02 0.87
C ASP A 196 1.65 -11.72 1.32
N ALA A 197 1.11 -12.57 2.21
CA ALA A 197 -0.26 -12.46 2.70
C ALA A 197 -0.53 -11.00 3.09
N ALA A 198 -1.38 -10.32 2.30
CA ALA A 198 -1.67 -8.89 2.30
C ALA A 198 -2.27 -8.33 3.62
N GLY A 199 -2.08 -9.04 4.73
CA GLY A 199 -2.43 -8.63 6.09
C GLY A 199 -1.34 -8.89 7.13
N SER A 200 -0.11 -9.29 6.75
CA SER A 200 0.96 -9.43 7.74
C SER A 200 1.32 -8.05 8.34
N PRO A 201 1.55 -7.93 9.66
CA PRO A 201 1.92 -6.65 10.27
C PRO A 201 3.19 -6.03 9.67
N ASP A 202 4.10 -6.85 9.17
CA ASP A 202 5.36 -6.42 8.58
C ASP A 202 5.16 -5.91 7.15
N ALA A 203 4.35 -6.59 6.32
CA ALA A 203 3.96 -6.06 5.01
C ALA A 203 3.23 -4.73 5.15
N LYS A 204 2.36 -4.59 6.17
CA LYS A 204 1.69 -3.32 6.48
C LYS A 204 2.68 -2.21 6.84
N ARG A 205 3.66 -2.48 7.71
CA ARG A 205 4.72 -1.52 8.06
C ARG A 205 5.55 -1.12 6.86
N LEU A 206 5.90 -2.09 6.01
CA LEU A 206 6.65 -1.83 4.78
C LEU A 206 5.85 -0.91 3.86
N VAL A 207 4.57 -1.23 3.63
CA VAL A 207 3.66 -0.41 2.84
C VAL A 207 3.51 0.99 3.42
N ASP A 208 3.30 1.14 4.72
CA ASP A 208 3.22 2.46 5.37
C ASP A 208 4.52 3.28 5.20
N HIS A 209 5.66 2.61 4.97
CA HIS A 209 6.94 3.23 4.62
C HIS A 209 7.05 3.58 3.12
N LEU A 210 6.44 2.79 2.24
CA LEU A 210 6.50 2.96 0.78
C LEU A 210 5.45 3.95 0.26
N THR A 211 4.26 4.00 0.85
CA THR A 211 3.15 4.85 0.38
C THR A 211 3.54 6.33 0.26
N PRO A 212 4.23 6.98 1.24
CA PRO A 212 4.65 8.37 1.07
C PRO A 212 5.68 8.56 -0.06
N ARG A 213 6.58 7.59 -0.27
CA ARG A 213 7.55 7.63 -1.38
C ARG A 213 6.86 7.48 -2.72
N LEU A 214 5.87 6.59 -2.81
CA LEU A 214 5.02 6.45 -3.99
C LEU A 214 4.30 7.77 -4.30
N VAL A 215 3.72 8.45 -3.31
CA VAL A 215 3.08 9.76 -3.49
C VAL A 215 4.06 10.79 -4.03
N ARG A 216 5.30 10.82 -3.51
CA ARG A 216 6.36 11.69 -4.04
C ARG A 216 6.66 11.40 -5.51
N GLN A 217 6.94 10.14 -5.85
CA GLN A 217 7.25 9.75 -7.23
C GLN A 217 6.10 10.04 -8.21
N LEU A 218 4.85 9.80 -7.80
CA LEU A 218 3.67 10.15 -8.61
C LEU A 218 3.50 11.66 -8.78
N SER A 219 3.97 12.48 -7.84
CA SER A 219 3.85 13.93 -7.87
C SER A 219 4.93 14.60 -8.72
N ASP A 220 6.12 13.97 -8.84
CA ASP A 220 7.27 14.53 -9.55
C ASP A 220 7.28 14.22 -11.08
N ASP A 221 6.28 13.52 -11.61
CA ASP A 221 6.19 13.01 -13.00
C ASP A 221 7.40 12.16 -13.44
N ALA A 222 8.21 11.69 -12.50
CA ALA A 222 9.39 10.88 -12.76
C ALA A 222 9.05 9.46 -13.21
N TRP A 223 7.79 9.06 -13.09
CA TRP A 223 7.31 7.70 -13.36
C TRP A 223 6.52 7.60 -14.66
N ALA A 224 6.89 6.60 -15.47
CA ALA A 224 6.05 6.18 -16.58
C ALA A 224 4.67 5.78 -16.03
N SER A 225 3.59 6.21 -16.72
CA SER A 225 2.21 5.98 -16.27
C SER A 225 1.86 4.50 -16.03
N ARG A 226 2.61 3.58 -16.63
CA ARG A 226 2.46 2.14 -16.47
C ARG A 226 2.93 1.67 -15.09
N ASP A 227 4.11 2.10 -14.66
CA ASP A 227 4.72 1.70 -13.39
C ASP A 227 3.90 2.23 -12.19
N ALA A 228 3.41 3.46 -12.32
CA ALA A 228 2.45 4.06 -11.39
C ALA A 228 1.18 3.21 -11.22
N SER A 229 0.62 2.72 -12.34
CA SER A 229 -0.61 1.95 -12.33
C SER A 229 -0.43 0.60 -11.64
N ASP A 230 0.72 -0.05 -11.82
CA ASP A 230 1.03 -1.34 -11.21
C ASP A 230 1.13 -1.24 -9.68
N TRP A 231 1.75 -0.19 -9.16
CA TRP A 231 1.78 0.07 -7.71
C TRP A 231 0.40 0.40 -7.14
N LEU A 232 -0.40 1.21 -7.84
CA LEU A 232 -1.76 1.54 -7.41
C LEU A 232 -2.72 0.35 -7.47
N ARG A 233 -2.38 -0.75 -8.17
CA ARG A 233 -3.15 -2.01 -8.17
C ARG A 233 -2.95 -2.84 -6.91
N LEU A 234 -1.89 -2.61 -6.13
CA LEU A 234 -1.63 -3.39 -4.93
C LEU A 234 -2.65 -3.05 -3.83
N ALA A 235 -3.43 -4.04 -3.41
CA ALA A 235 -4.46 -3.88 -2.38
C ALA A 235 -3.91 -3.26 -1.09
N ALA A 236 -2.71 -3.66 -0.67
CA ALA A 236 -2.08 -3.11 0.53
C ALA A 236 -1.78 -1.60 0.41
N ILE A 237 -1.36 -1.13 -0.78
CA ILE A 237 -1.15 0.30 -1.06
C ILE A 237 -2.48 1.06 -1.01
N GLN A 238 -3.53 0.50 -1.65
CA GLN A 238 -4.88 1.09 -1.61
C GLN A 238 -5.41 1.22 -0.18
N ASP A 239 -5.25 0.18 0.64
CA ASP A 239 -5.64 0.17 2.05
C ASP A 239 -4.83 1.15 2.90
N SER A 240 -3.53 1.33 2.60
CA SER A 240 -2.69 2.31 3.26
C SER A 240 -3.11 3.73 2.89
N LEU A 241 -3.40 4.00 1.61
CA LEU A 241 -3.92 5.28 1.15
C LEU A 241 -5.28 5.61 1.80
N GLU A 242 -6.23 4.68 1.84
CA GLU A 242 -7.55 4.91 2.46
C GLU A 242 -7.45 5.24 3.95
N ARG A 243 -6.59 4.53 4.68
CA ARG A 243 -6.42 4.71 6.13
C ARG A 243 -5.55 5.90 6.50
N SER A 244 -4.78 6.44 5.56
CA SER A 244 -3.87 7.54 5.82
C SER A 244 -4.62 8.85 6.01
N ASN A 245 -4.20 9.64 7.00
CA ASN A 245 -4.60 11.04 7.06
C ASN A 245 -3.90 11.79 5.91
N PRO A 246 -4.62 12.48 5.01
CA PRO A 246 -4.01 13.12 3.85
C PRO A 246 -2.89 14.11 4.22
N THR A 247 -3.08 14.94 5.25
CA THR A 247 -2.05 15.89 5.70
C THR A 247 -0.79 15.18 6.18
N ALA A 248 -0.94 14.10 6.94
CA ALA A 248 0.19 13.29 7.41
C ALA A 248 0.92 12.59 6.24
N LEU A 249 0.16 12.08 5.26
CA LEU A 249 0.70 11.43 4.07
C LEU A 249 1.57 12.39 3.23
N PHE A 250 1.05 13.58 2.93
CA PHE A 250 1.79 14.58 2.17
C PHE A 250 3.00 15.11 2.95
N SER A 251 2.86 15.35 4.26
CA SER A 251 3.99 15.71 5.13
C SER A 251 5.09 14.65 5.12
N ALA A 252 4.75 13.36 5.23
CA ALA A 252 5.71 12.26 5.18
C ALA A 252 6.35 12.07 3.80
N SER A 253 5.64 12.42 2.72
CA SER A 253 6.18 12.36 1.36
C SER A 253 7.17 13.50 1.05
N GLY A 254 7.10 14.60 1.80
CA GLY A 254 7.84 15.83 1.50
C GLY A 254 7.30 16.62 0.31
N VAL A 255 6.15 16.23 -0.25
CA VAL A 255 5.47 16.93 -1.34
C VAL A 255 4.58 18.04 -0.76
N ASP A 256 4.73 19.24 -1.30
CA ASP A 256 3.75 20.31 -1.06
C ASP A 256 2.50 20.05 -1.91
N ALA A 257 1.36 19.77 -1.27
CA ALA A 257 0.09 19.55 -1.97
C ALA A 257 -0.40 20.79 -2.74
N ALA A 258 0.11 21.98 -2.40
CA ALA A 258 -0.17 23.22 -3.12
C ALA A 258 0.78 23.47 -4.30
N ASP A 259 1.76 22.58 -4.53
CA ASP A 259 2.60 22.61 -5.70
C ASP A 259 1.75 22.52 -6.98
N ARG A 260 2.14 23.31 -7.99
CA ARG A 260 1.38 23.45 -9.23
C ARG A 260 1.29 22.14 -10.03
N ASP A 261 2.31 21.29 -9.92
CA ASP A 261 2.49 20.08 -10.72
C ASP A 261 1.94 18.83 -9.98
N CYS A 262 1.79 18.90 -8.64
CA CYS A 262 1.29 17.80 -7.80
C CYS A 262 -0.08 17.26 -8.25
N LEU A 263 -1.13 18.09 -8.27
CA LEU A 263 -2.48 17.63 -8.66
C LEU A 263 -2.53 17.06 -10.10
N PRO A 264 -1.99 17.73 -11.13
CA PRO A 264 -1.92 17.18 -12.48
C PRO A 264 -1.28 15.79 -12.55
N ASN A 265 -0.12 15.61 -11.91
CA ASN A 265 0.64 14.36 -12.01
C ASN A 265 -0.07 13.22 -11.26
N LEU A 266 -0.60 13.49 -10.05
CA LEU A 266 -1.43 12.54 -9.32
C LEU A 266 -2.70 12.16 -10.09
N ALA A 267 -3.40 13.14 -10.66
CA ALA A 267 -4.61 12.89 -11.45
C ALA A 267 -4.31 12.00 -12.68
N ARG A 268 -3.19 12.25 -13.38
CA ARG A 268 -2.73 11.44 -14.50
C ARG A 268 -2.42 10.00 -14.11
N GLY A 269 -1.73 9.80 -12.99
CA GLY A 269 -1.43 8.47 -12.44
C GLY A 269 -2.71 7.69 -12.12
N VAL A 270 -3.66 8.33 -11.43
CA VAL A 270 -4.97 7.72 -11.12
C VAL A 270 -5.79 7.45 -12.39
N ALA A 271 -5.78 8.36 -13.37
CA ALA A 271 -6.44 8.16 -14.66
C ALA A 271 -5.82 7.00 -15.45
N GLY A 272 -4.50 6.83 -15.41
CA GLY A 272 -3.79 5.66 -15.95
C GLY A 272 -4.30 4.36 -15.33
N TYR A 273 -4.34 4.31 -13.99
CA TYR A 273 -4.88 3.17 -13.24
C TYR A 273 -6.33 2.87 -13.63
N VAL A 274 -7.23 3.85 -13.58
CA VAL A 274 -8.65 3.70 -13.89
C VAL A 274 -8.90 3.19 -15.31
N ARG A 275 -8.16 3.70 -16.30
CA ARG A 275 -8.26 3.23 -17.69
C ARG A 275 -7.81 1.78 -17.83
N SER A 276 -6.78 1.38 -17.10
CA SER A 276 -6.26 0.02 -17.12
C SER A 276 -7.16 -0.97 -16.37
N GLU A 277 -7.93 -0.50 -15.40
CA GLU A 277 -8.77 -1.33 -14.52
C GLU A 277 -10.18 -0.74 -14.35
N PRO A 278 -11.03 -0.79 -15.39
CA PRO A 278 -12.31 -0.09 -15.38
C PRO A 278 -13.26 -0.55 -14.27
N SER A 279 -13.11 -1.75 -13.71
CA SER A 279 -13.90 -2.30 -12.60
C SER A 279 -13.37 -1.94 -11.21
N ALA A 280 -12.25 -1.21 -11.11
CA ALA A 280 -11.56 -0.91 -9.87
C ALA A 280 -12.42 -0.16 -8.84
N GLN A 281 -12.18 -0.48 -7.56
CA GLN A 281 -12.75 0.26 -6.46
C GLN A 281 -12.11 1.65 -6.35
N MET A 282 -12.89 2.66 -5.95
CA MET A 282 -12.47 4.08 -5.91
C MET A 282 -12.26 4.63 -4.49
N PHE A 283 -12.36 3.80 -3.44
CA PHE A 283 -12.45 4.28 -2.07
C PHE A 283 -11.22 5.06 -1.59
N TRP A 284 -10.03 4.73 -2.08
CA TRP A 284 -8.76 5.36 -1.72
C TRP A 284 -8.45 6.61 -2.56
N ILE A 285 -9.08 6.78 -3.72
CA ILE A 285 -8.81 7.90 -4.64
C ILE A 285 -9.08 9.26 -3.97
N PRO A 286 -10.22 9.47 -3.25
CA PRO A 286 -10.41 10.70 -2.48
C PRO A 286 -9.33 10.97 -1.44
N ALA A 287 -8.74 9.92 -0.83
CA ALA A 287 -7.68 10.10 0.17
C ALA A 287 -6.39 10.62 -0.48
N LEU A 288 -6.07 10.15 -1.69
CA LEU A 288 -4.91 10.60 -2.46
C LEU A 288 -5.11 12.00 -3.08
N LEU A 289 -6.26 12.24 -3.72
CA LEU A 289 -6.51 13.48 -4.48
C LEU A 289 -7.15 14.60 -3.65
N GLY A 290 -7.74 14.29 -2.48
CA GLY A 290 -8.57 15.22 -1.71
C GLY A 290 -7.81 16.47 -1.25
N LEU A 291 -6.62 16.30 -0.66
CA LEU A 291 -5.81 17.43 -0.21
C LEU A 291 -5.26 18.27 -1.38
N PRO A 292 -4.68 17.70 -2.45
CA PRO A 292 -4.33 18.45 -3.65
C PRO A 292 -5.51 19.23 -4.27
N LEU A 293 -6.73 18.69 -4.24
CA LEU A 293 -7.94 19.39 -4.70
C LEU A 293 -8.31 20.57 -3.78
N VAL A 294 -8.15 20.41 -2.47
CA VAL A 294 -8.36 21.48 -1.49
C VAL A 294 -7.36 22.62 -1.69
N GLU A 295 -6.11 22.31 -2.02
CA GLU A 295 -5.03 23.30 -2.22
C GLU A 295 -4.89 23.78 -3.68
N ALA A 296 -5.63 23.17 -4.62
CA ALA A 296 -5.50 23.39 -6.06
C ALA A 296 -5.52 24.88 -6.44
N ARG A 297 -4.66 25.26 -7.39
CA ARG A 297 -4.67 26.58 -8.03
C ARG A 297 -5.43 26.49 -9.37
N PRO A 298 -5.93 27.61 -9.94
CA PRO A 298 -6.67 27.58 -11.20
C PRO A 298 -5.92 26.87 -12.34
N ASN A 299 -4.64 27.15 -12.53
CA ASN A 299 -3.83 26.53 -13.59
C ASN A 299 -3.64 25.02 -13.37
N SER A 300 -3.36 24.61 -12.14
CA SER A 300 -3.21 23.21 -11.73
C SER A 300 -4.49 22.41 -12.01
N LEU A 301 -5.65 22.96 -11.60
CA LEU A 301 -6.94 22.32 -11.88
C LEU A 301 -7.26 22.28 -13.38
N SER A 302 -6.88 23.31 -14.14
CA SER A 302 -7.05 23.36 -15.60
C SER A 302 -6.29 22.22 -16.29
N VAL A 303 -5.02 22.01 -15.94
CA VAL A 303 -4.20 20.92 -16.51
C VAL A 303 -4.74 19.55 -16.10
N ALA A 304 -5.19 19.39 -14.84
CA ALA A 304 -5.72 18.14 -14.33
C ALA A 304 -7.14 17.80 -14.84
N ALA A 305 -7.85 18.75 -15.47
CA ALA A 305 -9.29 18.62 -15.73
C ALA A 305 -9.65 17.40 -16.59
N GLY A 306 -8.89 17.13 -17.66
CA GLY A 306 -9.14 15.97 -18.53
C GLY A 306 -8.95 14.63 -17.83
N ASP A 307 -7.89 14.49 -17.04
CA ASP A 307 -7.61 13.28 -16.28
C ASP A 307 -8.64 13.07 -15.17
N LEU A 308 -9.00 14.12 -14.42
CA LEU A 308 -10.07 14.06 -13.41
C LEU A 308 -11.43 13.72 -14.02
N ALA A 309 -11.75 14.25 -15.20
CA ALA A 309 -12.97 13.90 -15.92
C ALA A 309 -13.00 12.42 -16.30
N SER A 310 -11.86 11.85 -16.74
CA SER A 310 -11.76 10.43 -17.04
C SER A 310 -11.99 9.54 -15.81
N VAL A 311 -11.52 9.96 -14.63
CA VAL A 311 -11.73 9.26 -13.36
C VAL A 311 -13.21 9.35 -12.93
N LEU A 312 -13.84 10.51 -13.10
CA LEU A 312 -15.24 10.75 -12.73
C LEU A 312 -16.26 10.13 -13.68
N ALA A 313 -15.87 9.81 -14.92
CA ALA A 313 -16.72 9.12 -15.89
C ALA A 313 -17.06 7.67 -15.50
N LEU A 314 -16.40 7.12 -14.48
CA LEU A 314 -16.76 5.83 -13.90
C LEU A 314 -18.17 5.81 -13.27
N PRO A 315 -18.82 4.63 -13.15
CA PRO A 315 -20.13 4.52 -12.53
C PRO A 315 -20.18 5.10 -11.10
N HIS A 316 -21.18 5.95 -10.86
CA HIS A 316 -21.35 6.71 -9.61
C HIS A 316 -21.73 5.86 -8.38
N GLU A 317 -22.09 4.59 -8.58
CA GLU A 317 -22.40 3.63 -7.50
C GLU A 317 -21.15 3.21 -6.70
N ARG A 318 -19.96 3.60 -7.15
CA ARG A 318 -18.71 3.23 -6.49
C ARG A 318 -18.50 3.99 -5.18
N ARG A 319 -18.12 3.23 -4.15
CA ARG A 319 -17.68 3.79 -2.87
C ARG A 319 -16.54 4.79 -3.10
N GLY A 320 -16.68 5.98 -2.51
CA GLY A 320 -15.73 7.09 -2.65
C GLY A 320 -16.04 8.07 -3.78
N TRP A 321 -16.89 7.71 -4.76
CA TRP A 321 -17.19 8.59 -5.90
C TRP A 321 -17.81 9.92 -5.47
N LEU A 322 -18.85 9.89 -4.60
CA LEU A 322 -19.51 11.11 -4.12
C LEU A 322 -18.55 12.04 -3.35
N LEU A 323 -17.57 11.48 -2.65
CA LEU A 323 -16.57 12.26 -1.92
C LEU A 323 -15.58 12.92 -2.89
N LEU A 324 -15.09 12.17 -3.88
CA LEU A 324 -14.24 12.74 -4.94
C LEU A 324 -14.97 13.84 -5.71
N ALA A 325 -16.22 13.58 -6.13
CA ALA A 325 -17.05 14.54 -6.83
C ALA A 325 -17.24 15.83 -6.01
N ALA A 326 -17.46 15.71 -4.69
CA ALA A 326 -17.57 16.86 -3.80
C ALA A 326 -16.26 17.66 -3.68
N HIS A 327 -15.11 16.99 -3.57
CA HIS A 327 -13.80 17.65 -3.59
C HIS A 327 -13.57 18.41 -4.90
N VAL A 328 -13.87 17.77 -6.03
CA VAL A 328 -13.73 18.39 -7.35
C VAL A 328 -14.65 19.60 -7.47
N LEU A 329 -15.93 19.47 -7.14
CA LEU A 329 -16.88 20.57 -7.26
C LEU A 329 -16.53 21.75 -6.33
N ALA A 330 -16.07 21.47 -5.11
CA ALA A 330 -15.54 22.49 -4.19
C ALA A 330 -14.29 23.18 -4.75
N ALA A 331 -13.36 22.43 -5.36
CA ALA A 331 -12.17 22.97 -6.01
C ALA A 331 -12.53 23.88 -7.20
N VAL A 332 -13.48 23.46 -8.05
CA VAL A 332 -13.98 24.28 -9.17
C VAL A 332 -14.59 25.58 -8.65
N ARG A 333 -15.45 25.50 -7.63
CA ARG A 333 -16.07 26.69 -7.01
C ARG A 333 -15.04 27.65 -6.44
N ARG A 334 -14.01 27.15 -5.77
CA ARG A 334 -12.96 27.97 -5.15
C ARG A 334 -12.04 28.63 -6.19
N THR A 335 -11.68 27.90 -7.24
CA THR A 335 -10.68 28.34 -8.22
C THR A 335 -11.27 29.11 -9.39
N GLY A 336 -12.55 28.93 -9.71
CA GLY A 336 -13.18 29.55 -10.89
C GLY A 336 -12.53 29.12 -12.21
N CYS A 337 -12.00 27.90 -12.29
CA CYS A 337 -11.25 27.42 -13.46
C CYS A 337 -12.15 27.38 -14.73
N PRO A 338 -11.79 28.10 -15.82
CA PRO A 338 -12.60 28.11 -17.05
C PRO A 338 -12.69 26.75 -17.75
N ALA A 339 -11.66 25.90 -17.64
CA ALA A 339 -11.64 24.58 -18.27
C ALA A 339 -12.48 23.53 -17.52
N ALA A 340 -12.99 23.84 -16.33
CA ALA A 340 -13.59 22.85 -15.44
C ALA A 340 -15.08 22.53 -15.72
N HIS A 341 -15.69 23.08 -16.77
CA HIS A 341 -17.10 22.83 -17.08
C HIS A 341 -17.43 21.33 -17.23
N GLN A 342 -16.51 20.53 -17.79
CA GLN A 342 -16.67 19.07 -17.92
C GLN A 342 -16.75 18.38 -16.55
N LEU A 343 -15.96 18.86 -15.59
CA LEU A 343 -15.99 18.33 -14.22
C LEU A 343 -17.33 18.62 -13.55
N VAL A 344 -17.88 19.81 -13.77
CA VAL A 344 -19.20 20.21 -13.26
C VAL A 344 -20.31 19.36 -13.91
N GLU A 345 -20.24 19.17 -15.23
CA GLU A 345 -21.18 18.33 -15.98
C GLU A 345 -21.27 16.90 -15.42
N LEU A 346 -20.12 16.30 -15.06
CA LEU A 346 -20.05 14.95 -14.51
C LEU A 346 -20.48 14.85 -13.05
N THR A 347 -20.25 15.88 -12.24
CA THR A 347 -20.41 15.80 -10.77
C THR A 347 -21.70 16.42 -10.26
N PHE A 348 -22.10 17.55 -10.81
CA PHE A 348 -23.21 18.35 -10.28
C PHE A 348 -24.57 17.62 -10.34
N PRO A 349 -24.99 16.97 -11.44
CA PRO A 349 -26.31 16.34 -11.50
C PRO A 349 -26.51 15.31 -10.38
N VAL A 350 -25.49 14.48 -10.15
CA VAL A 350 -25.51 13.44 -9.12
C VAL A 350 -25.51 14.09 -7.73
N LEU A 351 -24.57 14.98 -7.44
CA LEU A 351 -24.48 15.61 -6.12
C LEU A 351 -25.73 16.44 -5.78
N TYR A 352 -26.29 17.16 -6.76
CA TYR A 352 -27.48 17.97 -6.56
C TYR A 352 -28.69 17.10 -6.18
N HIS A 353 -28.85 15.92 -6.79
CA HIS A 353 -29.89 14.98 -6.42
C HIS A 353 -29.82 14.55 -4.94
N TYR A 354 -28.62 14.29 -4.43
CA TYR A 354 -28.42 13.97 -3.02
C TYR A 354 -28.57 15.20 -2.10
N LEU A 355 -28.18 16.39 -2.58
CA LEU A 355 -28.36 17.66 -1.85
C LEU A 355 -29.83 17.98 -1.65
N GLU A 356 -30.64 17.93 -2.71
CA GLU A 356 -32.06 18.28 -2.68
C GLU A 356 -32.86 17.34 -1.76
N ARG A 357 -32.45 16.08 -1.67
CA ARG A 357 -33.09 15.08 -0.81
C ARG A 357 -32.54 15.04 0.62
N ASP A 358 -31.57 15.90 0.94
CA ASP A 358 -30.82 15.91 2.20
C ASP A 358 -30.19 14.53 2.54
N ARG A 359 -29.70 13.82 1.53
CA ARG A 359 -29.15 12.45 1.64
C ARG A 359 -27.62 12.36 1.51
N LEU A 360 -26.93 13.50 1.43
CA LEU A 360 -25.46 13.48 1.39
C LEU A 360 -24.88 13.04 2.73
N ALA A 361 -23.89 12.14 2.68
CA ALA A 361 -23.09 11.79 3.83
C ALA A 361 -22.35 13.02 4.42
N PRO A 362 -21.96 13.00 5.70
CA PRO A 362 -21.34 14.15 6.37
C PRO A 362 -20.09 14.70 5.67
N GLY A 363 -19.21 13.83 5.15
CA GLY A 363 -17.97 14.25 4.46
C GLY A 363 -18.22 15.12 3.22
N PRO A 364 -18.90 14.61 2.17
CA PRO A 364 -19.29 15.41 1.01
C PRO A 364 -20.08 16.67 1.39
N ARG A 365 -20.99 16.58 2.36
CA ARG A 365 -21.79 17.74 2.82
C ARG A 365 -20.90 18.83 3.41
N ALA A 366 -19.94 18.49 4.26
CA ALA A 366 -19.03 19.44 4.88
C ALA A 366 -18.17 20.18 3.83
N LEU A 367 -17.68 19.46 2.82
CA LEU A 367 -16.94 20.05 1.69
C LEU A 367 -17.79 21.05 0.90
N LEU A 368 -19.05 20.68 0.61
CA LEU A 368 -19.95 21.50 -0.21
C LEU A 368 -20.53 22.69 0.57
N GLY A 369 -20.76 22.55 1.87
CA GLY A 369 -21.25 23.62 2.75
C GLY A 369 -20.18 24.63 3.16
N GLY A 370 -18.90 24.21 3.15
CA GLY A 370 -17.82 24.96 3.79
C GLY A 370 -18.08 25.17 5.30
N PHE A 371 -17.41 26.15 5.90
CA PHE A 371 -17.64 26.51 7.31
C PHE A 371 -18.99 27.22 7.57
N ARG A 372 -19.81 27.45 6.54
CA ARG A 372 -21.13 28.10 6.68
C ARG A 372 -22.22 27.05 6.84
N TRP A 373 -22.26 26.43 8.02
CA TRP A 373 -23.23 25.40 8.42
C TRP A 373 -24.69 25.92 8.52
N TYR A 374 -24.92 27.21 8.30
CA TYR A 374 -26.18 27.89 8.59
C TYR A 374 -27.00 28.37 7.38
N SER A 375 -26.62 28.05 6.13
CA SER A 375 -27.58 28.28 5.03
C SER A 375 -28.64 27.19 5.04
N TRP A 376 -29.89 27.54 5.34
CA TRP A 376 -31.04 26.64 5.45
C TRP A 376 -31.33 25.80 4.18
N ASP A 377 -30.74 26.14 3.03
CA ASP A 377 -30.87 25.36 1.79
C ASP A 377 -29.56 25.34 0.99
N LEU A 378 -28.76 24.28 1.21
CA LEU A 378 -27.48 24.06 0.52
C LEU A 378 -27.70 23.81 -0.98
N ALA A 379 -28.80 23.14 -1.37
CA ALA A 379 -29.13 22.85 -2.76
C ALA A 379 -29.39 24.15 -3.54
N LYS A 380 -30.17 25.08 -2.97
CA LYS A 380 -30.41 26.43 -3.53
C LYS A 380 -29.13 27.23 -3.68
N SER A 381 -28.24 27.18 -2.70
CA SER A 381 -26.93 27.84 -2.75
C SER A 381 -26.09 27.34 -3.93
N TRP A 382 -25.98 26.02 -4.10
CA TRP A 382 -25.24 25.40 -5.21
C TRP A 382 -25.88 25.65 -6.57
N ARG A 383 -27.21 25.66 -6.66
CA ARG A 383 -27.92 26.06 -7.87
C ARG A 383 -27.60 27.50 -8.27
N HIS A 384 -27.62 28.44 -7.33
CA HIS A 384 -27.28 29.83 -7.61
C HIS A 384 -25.83 29.96 -8.06
N TRP A 385 -24.90 29.32 -7.35
CA TRP A 385 -23.49 29.30 -7.74
C TRP A 385 -23.30 28.76 -9.15
N LEU A 386 -23.97 27.67 -9.52
CA LEU A 386 -23.85 27.08 -10.86
C LEU A 386 -24.18 28.10 -11.95
N LEU A 387 -25.31 28.81 -11.82
CA LEU A 387 -25.70 29.83 -12.79
C LEU A 387 -24.70 30.98 -12.82
N ASP A 388 -24.39 31.54 -11.65
CA ASP A 388 -23.54 32.72 -11.54
C ASP A 388 -22.15 32.42 -12.12
N CYS A 389 -21.59 31.24 -11.82
CA CYS A 389 -20.33 30.74 -12.39
C CYS A 389 -20.42 30.57 -13.91
N TRP A 390 -21.51 30.03 -14.44
CA TRP A 390 -21.71 29.86 -15.89
C TRP A 390 -21.70 31.20 -16.63
N LEU A 391 -22.37 32.20 -16.06
CA LEU A 391 -22.48 33.55 -16.62
C LEU A 391 -21.15 34.31 -16.55
N GLU A 392 -20.36 34.07 -15.51
CA GLU A 392 -19.03 34.67 -15.34
C GLU A 392 -17.99 34.02 -16.27
N GLN A 393 -17.93 32.69 -16.30
CA GLN A 393 -16.91 31.93 -17.03
C GLN A 393 -17.26 31.74 -18.52
N ARG A 394 -18.51 32.02 -18.91
CA ARG A 394 -19.01 31.84 -20.29
C ARG A 394 -18.81 30.42 -20.81
N TRP A 395 -19.09 29.44 -19.96
CA TRP A 395 -19.01 28.03 -20.33
C TRP A 395 -20.00 27.68 -21.45
N PRO A 396 -19.73 26.61 -22.24
CA PRO A 396 -20.56 26.25 -23.38
C PRO A 396 -22.04 26.03 -23.01
N PRO A 397 -23.02 26.57 -23.77
CA PRO A 397 -24.43 26.39 -23.46
C PRO A 397 -24.89 24.92 -23.52
N ALA A 398 -24.25 24.08 -24.36
CA ALA A 398 -24.53 22.64 -24.40
C ALA A 398 -24.19 21.94 -23.08
N ALA A 399 -23.05 22.28 -22.46
CA ALA A 399 -22.65 21.73 -21.18
C ALA A 399 -23.60 22.18 -20.04
N PHE A 400 -24.22 23.36 -20.15
CA PHE A 400 -25.23 23.83 -19.19
C PHE A 400 -26.42 22.87 -19.18
N LEU A 401 -26.91 22.50 -20.37
CA LEU A 401 -28.02 21.57 -20.53
C LEU A 401 -27.65 20.14 -20.07
N ARG A 402 -26.44 19.66 -20.36
CA ARG A 402 -25.97 18.35 -19.86
C ARG A 402 -25.86 18.32 -18.34
N CYS A 403 -25.46 19.42 -17.72
CA CYS A 403 -25.42 19.57 -16.26
C CYS A 403 -26.82 19.52 -15.59
N MET A 404 -27.90 19.79 -16.34
CA MET A 404 -29.26 19.60 -15.84
C MET A 404 -29.68 18.13 -15.87
N GLY A 405 -28.99 17.29 -16.65
CA GLY A 405 -29.29 15.88 -16.81
C GLY A 405 -30.72 15.66 -17.31
N GLN A 406 -31.57 15.10 -16.46
CA GLN A 406 -33.00 14.89 -16.73
C GLN A 406 -33.90 15.80 -15.88
N ASP A 407 -33.34 16.71 -15.09
CA ASP A 407 -34.10 17.51 -14.13
C ASP A 407 -34.65 18.81 -14.75
N GLU A 408 -35.85 18.72 -15.32
CA GLU A 408 -36.58 19.87 -15.87
C GLU A 408 -36.99 20.90 -14.81
N VAL A 409 -37.13 20.49 -13.54
CA VAL A 409 -37.50 21.39 -12.44
C VAL A 409 -36.31 22.27 -12.11
N LEU A 410 -35.12 21.68 -11.96
CA LEU A 410 -33.87 22.40 -11.80
C LEU A 410 -33.63 23.38 -12.96
N PHE A 411 -33.80 22.92 -14.21
CA PHE A 411 -33.69 23.78 -15.39
C PHE A 411 -34.62 25.00 -15.30
N ARG A 412 -35.91 24.80 -15.01
CA ARG A 412 -36.89 25.90 -14.89
C ARG A 412 -36.51 26.88 -13.77
N ARG A 413 -36.09 26.39 -12.61
CA ARG A 413 -35.65 27.23 -11.48
C ARG A 413 -34.44 28.09 -11.86
N LEU A 414 -33.47 27.51 -12.58
CA LEU A 414 -32.29 28.21 -13.07
C LEU A 414 -32.63 29.22 -14.16
N ALA A 415 -33.46 28.84 -15.12
CA ALA A 415 -33.90 29.71 -16.19
C ALA A 415 -34.68 30.93 -15.68
N HIS A 416 -35.57 30.73 -14.70
CA HIS A 416 -36.29 31.82 -14.05
C HIS A 416 -35.31 32.81 -13.37
N ARG A 417 -34.26 32.32 -12.70
CA ARG A 417 -33.21 33.19 -12.14
C ARG A 417 -32.42 33.90 -13.23
N ALA A 418 -32.03 33.19 -14.29
CA ALA A 418 -31.26 33.75 -15.41
C ALA A 418 -32.02 34.90 -16.09
N ALA A 419 -33.33 34.75 -16.29
CA ALA A 419 -34.19 35.76 -16.91
C ALA A 419 -34.24 37.11 -16.16
N LYS A 420 -33.79 37.16 -14.89
CA LYS A 420 -33.71 38.39 -14.08
C LYS A 420 -32.51 39.27 -14.42
N THR A 421 -31.54 38.76 -15.17
CA THR A 421 -30.31 39.49 -15.52
C THR A 421 -30.12 39.56 -17.03
N TRP A 422 -29.45 40.59 -17.52
CA TRP A 422 -29.12 40.72 -18.95
C TRP A 422 -28.31 39.51 -19.45
N ARG A 423 -27.20 39.18 -18.78
CA ARG A 423 -26.35 38.03 -19.14
C ARG A 423 -27.09 36.70 -19.09
N GLY A 424 -27.98 36.52 -18.10
CA GLY A 424 -28.79 35.31 -18.02
C GLY A 424 -29.79 35.19 -19.17
N ARG A 425 -30.38 36.30 -19.65
CA ARG A 425 -31.18 36.30 -20.87
C ARG A 425 -30.36 35.93 -22.11
N GLU A 426 -29.16 36.48 -22.25
CA GLU A 426 -28.24 36.12 -23.35
C GLU A 426 -27.96 34.60 -23.35
N LEU A 427 -27.67 34.01 -22.19
CA LEU A 427 -27.52 32.56 -22.05
C LEU A 427 -28.77 31.82 -22.54
N LEU A 428 -29.96 32.19 -22.06
CA LEU A 428 -31.22 31.54 -22.45
C LEU A 428 -31.47 31.60 -23.97
N PHE A 429 -31.18 32.75 -24.59
CA PHE A 429 -31.31 32.91 -26.05
C PHE A 429 -30.25 32.14 -26.84
N SER A 430 -29.12 31.77 -26.23
CA SER A 430 -28.10 30.93 -26.86
C SER A 430 -28.41 29.44 -26.83
N LEU A 431 -29.28 28.98 -25.92
CA LEU A 431 -29.59 27.56 -25.73
C LEU A 431 -30.12 26.86 -27.00
N PRO A 432 -31.00 27.46 -27.82
CA PRO A 432 -31.45 26.83 -29.07
C PRO A 432 -30.29 26.51 -30.04
N GLY A 433 -29.24 27.32 -30.06
CA GLY A 433 -28.05 27.06 -30.88
C GLY A 433 -27.32 25.79 -30.44
N ALA A 434 -27.20 25.55 -29.13
CA ALA A 434 -26.59 24.35 -28.59
C ALA A 434 -27.38 23.07 -28.88
N LEU A 435 -28.70 23.16 -29.07
CA LEU A 435 -29.52 22.00 -29.47
C LEU A 435 -29.22 21.55 -30.90
N ALA A 436 -28.83 22.48 -31.79
CA ALA A 436 -28.50 22.16 -33.17
C ALA A 436 -27.21 21.32 -33.28
N GLU A 437 -26.35 21.39 -32.27
CA GLU A 437 -25.06 20.69 -32.22
C GLU A 437 -25.15 19.28 -31.60
N ASP A 438 -26.23 18.99 -30.85
CA ASP A 438 -26.39 17.73 -30.12
C ASP A 438 -27.85 17.25 -30.15
N ALA A 439 -28.11 16.25 -30.99
CA ALA A 439 -29.44 15.69 -31.20
C ALA A 439 -30.08 15.14 -29.91
N ARG A 440 -29.26 14.62 -28.98
CA ARG A 440 -29.77 14.10 -27.70
C ARG A 440 -30.25 15.24 -26.80
N LEU A 441 -29.55 16.37 -26.82
CA LEU A 441 -30.00 17.57 -26.14
C LEU A 441 -31.27 18.13 -26.78
N ALA A 442 -31.34 18.15 -28.12
CA ALA A 442 -32.52 18.61 -28.84
C ALA A 442 -33.77 17.82 -28.46
N GLU A 443 -33.70 16.49 -28.45
CA GLU A 443 -34.80 15.61 -28.06
C GLU A 443 -35.32 15.95 -26.65
N ARG A 444 -34.42 16.20 -25.72
CA ARG A 444 -34.77 16.44 -24.31
C ARG A 444 -35.25 17.87 -24.03
N TRP A 445 -34.57 18.86 -24.58
CA TRP A 445 -34.64 20.24 -24.10
C TRP A 445 -35.37 21.21 -25.02
N THR A 446 -35.73 20.82 -26.24
CA THR A 446 -36.44 21.71 -27.19
C THR A 446 -37.73 22.27 -26.60
N ALA A 447 -38.60 21.41 -26.06
CA ALA A 447 -39.88 21.84 -25.49
C ALA A 447 -39.69 22.68 -24.21
N PRO A 448 -38.90 22.26 -23.20
CA PRO A 448 -38.63 23.09 -22.02
C PRO A 448 -38.05 24.47 -22.33
N ILE A 449 -37.10 24.58 -23.27
CA ILE A 449 -36.50 25.86 -23.65
C ILE A 449 -37.54 26.75 -24.34
N ALA A 450 -38.33 26.21 -25.28
CA ALA A 450 -39.38 26.96 -25.95
C ALA A 450 -40.43 27.50 -24.96
N GLN A 451 -40.79 26.69 -23.96
CA GLN A 451 -41.72 27.10 -22.91
C GLN A 451 -41.19 28.30 -22.11
N VAL A 452 -39.95 28.22 -21.62
CA VAL A 452 -39.27 29.32 -20.90
C VAL A 452 -39.18 30.58 -21.75
N LEU A 453 -38.76 30.47 -23.01
CA LEU A 453 -38.60 31.63 -23.90
C LEU A 453 -39.92 32.28 -24.32
N SER A 454 -41.00 31.49 -24.39
CA SER A 454 -42.34 32.00 -24.71
C SER A 454 -42.99 32.80 -23.58
N GLY A 455 -42.42 32.76 -22.36
CA GLY A 455 -43.00 33.40 -21.18
C GLY A 455 -44.34 32.81 -20.72
N ARG A 456 -44.70 31.61 -21.21
CA ARG A 456 -45.96 30.92 -20.89
C ARG A 456 -45.97 30.23 -19.53
N ASP A 457 -44.80 30.09 -18.91
CA ASP A 457 -44.72 29.79 -17.50
C ASP A 457 -45.08 31.07 -16.74
N GLY A 458 -46.33 31.15 -16.24
CA GLY A 458 -46.72 32.19 -15.30
C GLY A 458 -45.79 32.24 -14.07
N PRO A 459 -45.98 33.18 -13.13
CA PRO A 459 -45.16 33.22 -11.92
C PRO A 459 -45.25 31.86 -11.22
N LEU A 460 -44.15 31.10 -11.30
CA LEU A 460 -44.01 29.83 -10.63
C LEU A 460 -43.80 30.16 -9.14
N ASP A 461 -44.89 30.11 -8.37
CA ASP A 461 -44.86 30.19 -6.91
C ASP A 461 -44.08 28.98 -6.37
N TYR A 462 -42.80 29.21 -6.09
CA TYR A 462 -41.93 28.27 -5.39
C TYR A 462 -41.18 29.06 -4.32
N GLU A 463 -41.78 29.16 -3.14
CA GLU A 463 -41.07 29.52 -1.91
C GLU A 463 -39.85 28.61 -1.68
#